data_AF-A0A4Q7ZEZ5-F1
#
_entry.id   AF-A0A4Q7ZEZ5-F1
#
_cell.length_a   1.000
_cell.length_b   1.000
_cell.length_c   1.000
_cell.angle_alpha   90.00
_cell.angle_beta   90.00
_cell.angle_gamma   90.00
#
_symmetry.space_group_name_H-M   'P 1'
#
loop_
_entity.id
_entity.type
_entity.pdbx_description
1 polymer ?
#
loop_
_entity_poly.entity_id
_entity_poly.type
_entity_poly.pdbx_seq_one_letter_code
_entity_poly.pdbx_strand_id
1 'polypeptide(L)'
;MTAEPHPLTVVGIGADGWDGLTGPARAALTGADVVFGGDRQLALLPPAVAARRVPWPSPLLPALPGLLDDHRGQAVSVLASGDPMWHGIGATLVRLAGPDAVRVLPHPSSASLAAARLGWPLADTDVLSLVTAPVEELHPLVHPGRRILVLSRDGATPARVAALLTARGYGDSPLTVLSQLGGPTEHAVTGTAADWAHPDTDPLNVIAVDCRGPGRPVPCVPGLPDELYDTDGQLTKREVRAVTLAALGPQPGELLWDVGAGSGSIGIEWMRTHRSCRAVAVESAAERAARVRANAAALGVPALRVVHGRAPDALAGLDAPDAVFIGGGLTRDGVLDTCLSALRGGGRLVANAVTVESEAVLAAWHTRLGGELSRIAVSRGAPVGGFTGWRAMMPVTIWSVTKP
;
A
#
# COMPACT_ATOMS: atom_id res chain seq x y z
N MET A 1 46.83 -2.99 -12.30
CA MET A 1 45.52 -2.78 -12.97
C MET A 1 44.47 -3.43 -12.10
N THR A 2 43.78 -2.64 -11.28
CA THR A 2 42.56 -3.10 -10.60
C THR A 2 41.51 -3.27 -11.70
N ALA A 3 41.06 -4.50 -11.94
CA ALA A 3 39.96 -4.75 -12.87
C ALA A 3 38.78 -3.85 -12.46
N GLU A 4 38.24 -3.07 -13.40
CA GLU A 4 37.05 -2.29 -13.12
C GLU A 4 35.94 -3.26 -12.67
N PRO A 5 35.22 -2.95 -11.57
CA PRO A 5 34.15 -3.81 -11.12
C PRO A 5 33.10 -3.92 -12.24
N HIS A 6 32.88 -5.14 -12.72
CA HIS A 6 31.82 -5.38 -13.69
C HIS A 6 30.47 -5.06 -13.02
N PRO A 7 29.64 -4.17 -13.62
CA PRO A 7 28.34 -3.87 -13.05
C PRO A 7 27.46 -5.12 -13.06
N LEU A 8 26.74 -5.35 -11.96
CA LEU A 8 25.75 -6.42 -11.84
C LEU A 8 24.69 -6.23 -12.92
N THR A 9 24.49 -7.22 -13.80
CA THR A 9 23.51 -7.10 -14.88
C THR A 9 22.22 -7.82 -14.51
N VAL A 10 21.10 -7.10 -14.41
CA VAL A 10 19.77 -7.67 -14.14
C VAL A 10 19.01 -7.78 -15.45
N VAL A 11 18.69 -9.00 -15.86
CA VAL A 11 18.02 -9.34 -17.12
C VAL A 11 16.59 -9.77 -16.84
N GLY A 12 15.65 -9.03 -17.41
CA GLY A 12 14.24 -9.43 -17.47
C GLY A 12 14.06 -10.63 -18.39
N ILE A 13 13.28 -11.62 -17.95
CA ILE A 13 12.90 -12.80 -18.74
C ILE A 13 11.41 -13.12 -18.56
N GLY A 14 10.69 -13.34 -19.66
CA GLY A 14 9.29 -13.74 -19.67
C GLY A 14 9.09 -15.26 -19.69
N ALA A 15 7.85 -15.70 -19.88
CA ALA A 15 7.50 -17.12 -20.04
C ALA A 15 7.90 -17.68 -21.41
N ASP A 16 8.18 -16.81 -22.39
CA ASP A 16 8.85 -17.08 -23.67
C ASP A 16 10.33 -17.47 -23.53
N GLY A 17 10.92 -17.30 -22.33
CA GLY A 17 12.25 -17.79 -22.02
C GLY A 17 13.35 -17.16 -22.87
N TRP A 18 14.36 -17.95 -23.24
CA TRP A 18 15.53 -17.50 -24.00
C TRP A 18 15.17 -16.85 -25.34
N ASP A 19 14.14 -17.39 -26.01
CA ASP A 19 13.74 -16.95 -27.34
C ASP A 19 13.09 -15.56 -27.32
N GLY A 20 12.50 -15.14 -26.19
CA GLY A 20 11.99 -13.78 -25.97
C GLY A 20 13.06 -12.73 -25.66
N LEU A 21 14.29 -13.15 -25.32
CA LEU A 21 15.34 -12.22 -24.93
C LEU A 21 15.92 -11.43 -26.10
N THR A 22 16.22 -10.16 -25.85
CA THR A 22 16.94 -9.30 -26.80
C THR A 22 18.40 -9.73 -26.97
N GLY A 23 19.04 -9.31 -28.07
CA GLY A 23 20.47 -9.57 -28.30
C GLY A 23 21.38 -9.15 -27.14
N PRO A 24 21.25 -7.93 -26.58
CA PRO A 24 22.02 -7.51 -25.41
C PRO A 24 21.79 -8.37 -24.16
N ALA A 25 20.54 -8.80 -23.92
CA ALA A 25 20.21 -9.68 -22.79
C ALA A 25 20.87 -11.05 -22.93
N ARG A 26 20.79 -11.65 -24.12
CA ARG A 26 21.47 -12.92 -24.42
C ARG A 26 22.99 -12.80 -24.27
N ALA A 27 23.58 -11.73 -24.79
CA ALA A 27 25.02 -11.48 -24.67
C ALA A 27 25.46 -11.33 -23.21
N ALA A 28 24.68 -10.62 -22.38
CA ALA A 28 24.98 -10.48 -20.96
C ALA A 28 24.94 -11.83 -20.21
N LEU A 29 23.96 -12.69 -20.52
CA LEU A 29 23.85 -14.01 -19.90
C LEU A 29 24.94 -14.97 -20.38
N THR A 30 25.26 -14.98 -21.68
CA THR A 30 26.34 -15.82 -22.23
C THR A 30 27.73 -15.41 -21.73
N GLY A 31 27.94 -14.11 -21.50
CA GLY A 31 29.19 -13.57 -20.97
C GLY A 31 29.30 -13.58 -19.44
N ALA A 32 28.30 -14.08 -18.72
CA ALA A 32 28.33 -14.15 -17.26
C ALA A 32 29.09 -15.40 -16.78
N ASP A 33 29.81 -15.26 -15.67
CA ASP A 33 30.38 -16.39 -14.93
C ASP A 33 29.31 -17.05 -14.04
N VAL A 34 28.40 -16.23 -13.50
CA VAL A 34 27.35 -16.65 -12.57
C VAL A 34 26.02 -16.01 -12.95
N VAL A 35 24.95 -16.81 -12.96
CA VAL A 35 23.58 -16.33 -13.13
C VAL A 35 22.73 -16.70 -11.93
N PHE A 36 22.20 -15.67 -11.25
CA PHE A 36 21.22 -15.84 -10.18
C PHE A 36 19.79 -15.79 -10.72
N GLY A 37 18.86 -16.48 -10.07
CA GLY A 37 17.45 -16.43 -10.45
C GLY A 37 16.60 -17.38 -9.62
N GLY A 38 15.28 -17.32 -9.79
CA GLY A 38 14.40 -18.39 -9.30
C GLY A 38 14.56 -19.64 -10.15
N ASP A 39 14.26 -20.82 -9.58
CA ASP A 39 14.43 -22.12 -10.25
C ASP A 39 13.77 -22.16 -11.64
N ARG A 40 12.53 -21.66 -11.72
CA ARG A 40 11.77 -21.55 -12.99
C ARG A 40 12.52 -20.72 -14.04
N GLN A 41 13.14 -19.60 -13.64
CA GLN A 41 13.85 -18.71 -14.57
C GLN A 41 15.16 -19.33 -15.03
N LEU A 42 15.91 -19.95 -14.12
CA LEU A 42 17.17 -20.63 -14.43
C LEU A 42 16.95 -21.82 -15.36
N ALA A 43 15.81 -22.50 -15.26
CA ALA A 43 15.42 -23.59 -16.16
C ALA A 43 15.14 -23.13 -17.61
N LEU A 44 14.82 -21.84 -17.83
CA LEU A 44 14.60 -21.28 -19.17
C LEU A 44 15.89 -21.01 -19.95
N LEU A 45 17.06 -21.10 -19.30
CA LEU A 45 18.34 -20.87 -19.95
C LEU A 45 18.80 -22.12 -20.73
N PRO A 46 19.21 -21.97 -21.99
CA PRO A 46 19.69 -23.10 -22.79
C PRO A 46 21.07 -23.56 -22.31
N PRO A 47 21.51 -24.77 -22.68
CA PRO A 47 22.85 -25.27 -22.37
C PRO A 47 23.99 -24.38 -22.87
N ALA A 48 23.75 -23.54 -23.89
CA ALA A 48 24.72 -22.59 -24.42
C ALA A 48 25.14 -21.49 -23.43
N VAL A 49 24.35 -21.25 -22.37
CA VAL A 49 24.76 -20.39 -21.26
C VAL A 49 25.58 -21.23 -20.28
N ALA A 50 26.90 -21.13 -20.40
CA ALA A 50 27.87 -21.89 -19.60
C ALA A 50 28.01 -21.37 -18.15
N ALA A 51 27.41 -20.23 -17.83
CA ALA A 51 27.43 -19.62 -16.51
C ALA A 51 26.92 -20.57 -15.42
N ARG A 52 27.53 -20.50 -14.23
CA ARG A 52 27.06 -21.23 -13.06
C ARG A 52 25.69 -20.69 -12.64
N ARG A 53 24.66 -21.55 -12.67
CA ARG A 53 23.29 -21.20 -12.26
C ARG A 53 23.16 -21.34 -10.75
N VAL A 54 22.76 -20.27 -10.08
CA VAL A 54 22.62 -20.25 -8.62
C VAL A 54 21.20 -19.83 -8.26
N PRO A 55 20.39 -20.72 -7.66
CA PRO A 55 19.06 -20.34 -7.22
C PRO A 55 19.12 -19.30 -6.10
N TRP A 56 18.10 -18.47 -6.01
CA TRP A 56 17.98 -17.51 -4.92
C TRP A 56 17.95 -18.19 -3.55
N PRO A 57 18.67 -17.65 -2.54
CA PRO A 57 18.58 -18.16 -1.18
C PRO A 57 17.22 -17.81 -0.55
N SER A 58 16.82 -18.58 0.46
CA SER A 58 15.67 -18.29 1.30
C SER A 58 16.13 -18.17 2.76
N PRO A 59 15.93 -17.01 3.44
CA PRO A 59 15.35 -15.76 2.94
C PRO A 59 16.32 -14.95 2.05
N LEU A 60 15.79 -14.31 1.01
CA LEU A 60 16.58 -13.62 -0.01
C LEU A 60 17.32 -12.38 0.51
N LEU A 61 16.58 -11.42 1.10
CA LEU A 61 17.11 -10.09 1.42
C LEU A 61 18.31 -10.10 2.39
N PRO A 62 18.29 -10.85 3.51
CA PRO A 62 19.41 -10.87 4.46
C PRO A 62 20.67 -11.51 3.87
N ALA A 63 20.52 -12.46 2.93
CA ALA A 63 21.63 -13.19 2.32
C ALA A 63 22.27 -12.44 1.15
N LEU A 64 21.56 -11.47 0.55
CA LEU A 64 21.97 -10.84 -0.70
C LEU A 64 23.32 -10.11 -0.65
N PRO A 65 23.66 -9.33 0.40
CA PRO A 65 24.96 -8.66 0.46
C PRO A 65 26.13 -9.64 0.46
N GLY A 66 26.09 -10.66 1.34
CA GLY A 66 27.14 -11.67 1.41
C GLY A 66 27.27 -12.47 0.11
N LEU A 67 26.13 -12.82 -0.51
CA LEU A 67 26.11 -13.54 -1.77
C LEU A 67 26.74 -12.74 -2.92
N LEU A 68 26.53 -11.41 -2.97
CA LEU A 68 27.16 -10.56 -3.98
C LEU A 68 28.66 -10.40 -3.72
N ASP A 69 29.08 -10.31 -2.46
CA ASP A 69 30.50 -10.21 -2.08
C ASP A 69 31.27 -11.51 -2.39
N ASP A 70 30.67 -12.68 -2.20
CA ASP A 70 31.26 -13.99 -2.54
C ASP A 70 31.60 -14.14 -4.04
N HIS A 71 30.96 -13.33 -4.89
CA HIS A 71 31.12 -13.32 -6.34
C HIS A 71 31.81 -12.05 -6.86
N ARG A 72 32.46 -11.29 -5.97
CA ARG A 72 33.20 -10.09 -6.36
C ARG A 72 34.31 -10.45 -7.36
N GLY A 73 34.36 -9.70 -8.46
CA GLY A 73 35.34 -9.89 -9.54
C GLY A 73 34.90 -10.87 -10.63
N GLN A 74 33.73 -11.52 -10.48
CA GLN A 74 33.10 -12.30 -11.52
C GLN A 74 32.07 -11.46 -12.29
N ALA A 75 31.82 -11.81 -13.55
CA ALA A 75 30.72 -11.25 -14.32
C ALA A 75 29.40 -11.87 -13.84
N VAL A 76 28.65 -11.12 -13.02
CA VAL A 76 27.39 -11.59 -12.42
C VAL A 76 26.18 -11.06 -13.20
N SER A 77 25.32 -12.00 -13.60
CA SER A 77 23.98 -11.69 -14.10
C SER A 77 22.89 -12.19 -13.15
N VAL A 78 21.74 -11.53 -13.17
CA VAL A 78 20.56 -11.85 -12.37
C VAL A 78 19.35 -11.92 -13.28
N LEU A 79 18.58 -13.00 -13.23
CA LEU A 79 17.28 -13.11 -13.88
C LEU A 79 16.18 -12.51 -13.00
N ALA A 80 15.30 -11.73 -13.61
CA ALA A 80 14.08 -11.20 -13.01
C ALA A 80 12.88 -11.48 -13.93
N SER A 81 11.69 -11.66 -13.35
CA SER A 81 10.49 -11.98 -14.15
C SER A 81 9.97 -10.71 -14.81
N GLY A 82 9.80 -10.72 -16.14
CA GLY A 82 9.34 -9.54 -16.88
C GLY A 82 10.28 -8.34 -16.67
N ASP A 83 9.72 -7.17 -16.39
CA ASP A 83 10.51 -5.96 -16.14
C ASP A 83 11.15 -6.00 -14.73
N PRO A 84 12.50 -6.01 -14.62
CA PRO A 84 13.17 -6.08 -13.32
C PRO A 84 12.87 -4.91 -12.37
N MET A 85 12.44 -3.75 -12.90
CA MET A 85 12.11 -2.55 -12.13
C MET A 85 10.64 -2.47 -11.72
N TRP A 86 9.83 -3.44 -12.12
CA TRP A 86 8.39 -3.40 -11.90
C TRP A 86 7.92 -4.56 -11.01
N HIS A 87 7.85 -4.29 -9.70
CA HIS A 87 7.67 -5.31 -8.65
C HIS A 87 8.73 -6.43 -8.66
N GLY A 88 9.87 -6.19 -9.33
CA GLY A 88 10.97 -7.14 -9.48
C GLY A 88 12.15 -6.90 -8.53
N ILE A 89 13.12 -7.81 -8.59
CA ILE A 89 14.33 -7.77 -7.74
C ILE A 89 15.30 -6.63 -8.12
N GLY A 90 15.18 -6.05 -9.32
CA GLY A 90 16.07 -5.00 -9.82
C GLY A 90 16.07 -3.77 -8.91
N ALA A 91 14.91 -3.30 -8.47
CA ALA A 91 14.80 -2.15 -7.56
C ALA A 91 15.47 -2.41 -6.19
N THR A 92 15.43 -3.65 -5.72
CA THR A 92 16.11 -4.05 -4.47
C THR A 92 17.63 -4.08 -4.66
N LEU A 93 18.12 -4.60 -5.78
CA LEU A 93 19.55 -4.62 -6.09
C LEU A 93 20.11 -3.21 -6.25
N VAL A 94 19.39 -2.32 -6.96
CA VAL A 94 19.75 -0.90 -7.09
C VAL A 94 19.82 -0.21 -5.73
N ARG A 95 18.88 -0.49 -4.81
CA ARG A 95 18.91 0.08 -3.45
C ARG A 95 20.10 -0.39 -2.62
N LEU A 96 20.57 -1.61 -2.85
CA LEU A 96 21.68 -2.20 -2.08
C LEU A 96 23.05 -1.85 -2.65
N ALA A 97 23.21 -1.88 -3.98
CA ALA A 97 24.50 -1.68 -4.66
C ALA A 97 24.69 -0.26 -5.23
N GLY A 98 23.61 0.52 -5.37
CA GLY A 98 23.60 1.82 -6.04
C GLY A 98 23.26 1.71 -7.54
N PRO A 99 22.70 2.77 -8.14
CA PRO A 99 22.26 2.75 -9.55
C PRO A 99 23.41 2.57 -10.54
N ASP A 100 24.61 3.09 -10.22
CA ASP A 100 25.78 2.98 -11.11
C ASP A 100 26.39 1.58 -11.12
N ALA A 101 26.14 0.78 -10.08
CA ALA A 101 26.64 -0.58 -9.95
C ALA A 101 25.72 -1.63 -10.59
N VAL A 102 24.52 -1.24 -11.05
CA VAL A 102 23.49 -2.15 -11.55
C VAL A 102 23.04 -1.74 -12.94
N ARG A 103 23.28 -2.60 -13.92
CA ARG A 103 22.75 -2.45 -15.27
C ARG A 103 21.46 -3.26 -15.41
N VAL A 104 20.36 -2.60 -15.75
CA VAL A 104 19.08 -3.29 -15.97
C VAL A 104 18.77 -3.43 -17.46
N LEU A 105 18.47 -4.65 -17.89
CA LEU A 105 17.99 -4.98 -19.23
C LEU A 105 16.51 -5.41 -19.13
N PRO A 106 15.56 -4.53 -19.48
CA PRO A 106 14.14 -4.79 -19.27
C PRO A 106 13.58 -5.82 -20.26
N HIS A 107 12.46 -6.40 -19.88
CA HIS A 107 11.61 -7.26 -20.70
C HIS A 107 10.17 -6.76 -20.56
N PRO A 108 9.28 -6.92 -21.57
CA PRO A 108 7.86 -6.61 -21.40
C PRO A 108 7.29 -7.17 -20.09
N SER A 109 6.67 -6.29 -19.31
CA SER A 109 6.03 -6.66 -18.05
C SER A 109 4.75 -7.46 -18.29
N SER A 110 4.32 -8.23 -17.29
CA SER A 110 3.06 -8.98 -17.40
C SER A 110 1.83 -8.07 -17.58
N ALA A 111 1.84 -6.84 -17.04
CA ALA A 111 0.79 -5.86 -17.37
C ALA A 111 0.86 -5.40 -18.83
N SER A 112 2.05 -5.15 -19.38
CA SER A 112 2.19 -4.78 -20.79
C SER A 112 1.66 -5.87 -21.71
N LEU A 113 1.97 -7.13 -21.39
CA LEU A 113 1.46 -8.28 -22.13
C LEU A 113 -0.06 -8.42 -21.98
N ALA A 114 -0.59 -8.34 -20.74
CA ALA A 114 -2.03 -8.42 -20.48
C ALA A 114 -2.81 -7.31 -21.21
N ALA A 115 -2.34 -6.07 -21.09
CA ALA A 115 -2.94 -4.92 -21.77
C ALA A 115 -2.95 -5.08 -23.29
N ALA A 116 -1.86 -5.61 -23.88
CA ALA A 116 -1.81 -5.90 -25.31
C ALA A 116 -2.82 -6.98 -25.75
N ARG A 117 -3.08 -8.00 -24.91
CA ARG A 117 -4.10 -9.03 -25.20
C ARG A 117 -5.53 -8.53 -25.06
N LEU A 118 -5.76 -7.66 -24.09
CA LEU A 118 -7.09 -7.16 -23.75
C LEU A 118 -7.46 -5.89 -24.54
N GLY A 119 -6.50 -5.26 -25.20
CA GLY A 119 -6.68 -3.93 -25.82
C GLY A 119 -6.90 -2.83 -24.79
N TRP A 120 -6.34 -2.97 -23.58
CA TRP A 120 -6.51 -1.99 -22.51
C TRP A 120 -5.37 -0.96 -22.54
N PRO A 121 -5.66 0.34 -22.54
CA PRO A 121 -4.61 1.36 -22.45
C PRO A 121 -3.98 1.32 -21.05
N LEU A 122 -2.70 0.97 -20.97
CA LEU A 122 -1.98 0.92 -19.68
C LEU A 122 -1.96 2.27 -18.97
N ALA A 123 -1.97 3.38 -19.69
CA ALA A 123 -1.98 4.72 -19.11
C ALA A 123 -3.24 5.00 -18.27
N ASP A 124 -4.37 4.35 -18.59
CA ASP A 124 -5.65 4.54 -17.90
C ASP A 124 -6.03 3.37 -16.99
N THR A 125 -5.24 2.30 -17.00
CA THR A 125 -5.50 1.05 -16.29
C THR A 125 -4.74 1.04 -14.97
N ASP A 126 -5.46 0.86 -13.87
CA ASP A 126 -4.81 0.70 -12.56
C ASP A 126 -4.07 -0.63 -12.51
N VAL A 127 -2.85 -0.63 -11.96
CA VAL A 127 -2.11 -1.88 -11.74
C VAL A 127 -1.75 -2.04 -10.28
N LEU A 128 -2.22 -3.15 -9.69
CA LEU A 128 -2.01 -3.51 -8.30
C LEU A 128 -1.21 -4.81 -8.20
N SER A 129 -0.27 -4.88 -7.26
CA SER A 129 0.46 -6.13 -6.98
C SER A 129 0.00 -6.73 -5.66
N LEU A 130 -0.55 -7.95 -5.72
CA LEU A 130 -0.91 -8.75 -4.54
C LEU A 130 0.14 -9.82 -4.21
N VAL A 131 1.29 -9.79 -4.89
CA VAL A 131 2.40 -10.74 -4.72
C VAL A 131 2.86 -10.79 -3.26
N THR A 132 2.90 -9.63 -2.59
CA THR A 132 3.20 -9.52 -1.15
C THR A 132 2.09 -8.84 -0.36
N ALA A 133 1.22 -8.07 -1.02
CA ALA A 133 0.11 -7.38 -0.38
C ALA A 133 -1.09 -8.30 -0.09
N PRO A 134 -1.90 -7.96 0.93
CA PRO A 134 -3.21 -8.55 1.17
C PRO A 134 -4.24 -8.07 0.13
N VAL A 135 -5.28 -8.88 -0.13
CA VAL A 135 -6.25 -8.65 -1.22
C VAL A 135 -7.10 -7.40 -0.99
N GLU A 136 -7.23 -6.98 0.26
CA GLU A 136 -7.96 -5.80 0.72
C GLU A 136 -7.42 -4.49 0.13
N GLU A 137 -6.14 -4.44 -0.27
CA GLU A 137 -5.59 -3.28 -1.00
C GLU A 137 -6.26 -3.04 -2.38
N LEU A 138 -7.06 -3.99 -2.87
CA LEU A 138 -7.90 -3.79 -4.05
C LEU A 138 -9.04 -2.81 -3.79
N HIS A 139 -9.54 -2.70 -2.55
CA HIS A 139 -10.72 -1.90 -2.21
C HIS A 139 -10.72 -0.46 -2.76
N PRO A 140 -9.62 0.34 -2.65
CA PRO A 140 -9.61 1.72 -3.11
C PRO A 140 -9.67 1.88 -4.64
N LEU A 141 -9.40 0.80 -5.40
CA LEU A 141 -9.41 0.82 -6.87
C LEU A 141 -10.76 0.40 -7.46
N VAL A 142 -11.61 -0.26 -6.67
CA VAL A 142 -12.89 -0.79 -7.15
C VAL A 142 -13.94 0.32 -7.24
N HIS A 143 -14.07 0.86 -8.45
CA HIS A 143 -15.09 1.83 -8.83
C HIS A 143 -15.78 1.40 -10.13
N PRO A 144 -17.05 1.79 -10.36
CA PRO A 144 -17.77 1.40 -11.56
C PRO A 144 -17.03 1.84 -12.84
N GLY A 145 -16.85 0.91 -13.77
CA GLY A 145 -16.21 1.13 -15.07
C GLY A 145 -14.68 1.23 -15.02
N ARG A 146 -14.04 1.07 -13.85
CA ARG A 146 -12.58 1.00 -13.77
C ARG A 146 -12.06 -0.35 -14.25
N ARG A 147 -10.88 -0.31 -14.86
CA ARG A 147 -10.12 -1.46 -15.30
C ARG A 147 -8.88 -1.59 -14.44
N ILE A 148 -8.67 -2.80 -13.90
CA ILE A 148 -7.58 -3.08 -12.97
C ILE A 148 -6.85 -4.34 -13.45
N LEU A 149 -5.53 -4.26 -13.55
CA LEU A 149 -4.67 -5.42 -13.66
C LEU A 149 -4.11 -5.75 -12.28
N VAL A 150 -4.25 -6.99 -11.85
CA VAL A 150 -3.80 -7.47 -10.55
C VAL A 150 -2.71 -8.51 -10.76
N LEU A 151 -1.52 -8.25 -10.24
CA LEU A 151 -0.43 -9.21 -10.23
C LEU A 151 -0.65 -10.21 -9.11
N SER A 152 -0.84 -11.47 -9.48
CA SER A 152 -1.16 -12.53 -8.55
C SER A 152 0.06 -13.04 -7.81
N ARG A 153 -0.16 -13.48 -6.58
CA ARG A 153 0.84 -14.23 -5.80
C ARG A 153 0.96 -15.66 -6.29
N ASP A 154 -0.19 -16.26 -6.61
CA ASP A 154 -0.37 -17.69 -6.86
C ASP A 154 -1.70 -17.96 -7.58
N GLY A 155 -1.97 -19.25 -7.82
CA GLY A 155 -3.17 -19.75 -8.48
C GLY A 155 -4.48 -19.55 -7.72
N ALA A 156 -4.40 -19.32 -6.40
CA ALA A 156 -5.56 -19.06 -5.54
C ALA A 156 -5.93 -17.57 -5.46
N THR A 157 -5.04 -16.67 -5.90
CA THR A 157 -5.26 -15.22 -5.86
C THR A 157 -6.53 -14.78 -6.63
N PRO A 158 -6.84 -15.31 -7.84
CA PRO A 158 -8.06 -14.94 -8.55
C PRO A 158 -9.36 -15.21 -7.77
N ALA A 159 -9.46 -16.36 -7.10
CA ALA A 159 -10.63 -16.69 -6.29
C ALA A 159 -10.82 -15.72 -5.11
N ARG A 160 -9.72 -15.28 -4.49
CA ARG A 160 -9.77 -14.25 -3.42
C ARG A 160 -10.21 -12.89 -3.94
N VAL A 161 -9.75 -12.50 -5.13
CA VAL A 161 -10.18 -11.26 -5.80
C VAL A 161 -11.67 -11.32 -6.15
N ALA A 162 -12.13 -12.44 -6.73
CA ALA A 162 -13.53 -12.67 -7.04
C ALA A 162 -14.42 -12.57 -5.80
N ALA A 163 -14.04 -13.24 -4.70
CA ALA A 163 -14.77 -13.19 -3.44
C ALA A 163 -14.87 -11.76 -2.87
N LEU A 164 -13.77 -10.99 -2.91
CA LEU A 164 -13.76 -9.61 -2.43
C LEU A 164 -14.69 -8.71 -3.27
N LEU A 165 -14.65 -8.82 -4.61
CA LEU A 165 -15.51 -8.06 -5.50
C LEU A 165 -16.99 -8.39 -5.26
N THR A 166 -17.31 -9.67 -5.17
CA THR A 166 -18.68 -10.14 -4.89
C THR A 166 -19.20 -9.62 -3.56
N ALA A 167 -18.40 -9.70 -2.48
CA ALA A 167 -18.76 -9.17 -1.17
C ALA A 167 -19.03 -7.65 -1.17
N ARG A 168 -18.49 -6.92 -2.16
CA ARG A 168 -18.70 -5.47 -2.33
C ARG A 168 -19.83 -5.09 -3.27
N GLY A 169 -20.56 -6.07 -3.81
CA GLY A 169 -21.61 -5.82 -4.80
C GLY A 169 -21.07 -5.58 -6.21
N TYR A 170 -19.84 -6.03 -6.49
CA TYR A 170 -19.22 -6.01 -7.81
C TYR A 170 -19.15 -7.42 -8.43
N GLY A 171 -20.07 -8.30 -8.06
CA GLY A 171 -20.13 -9.69 -8.54
C GLY A 171 -20.26 -9.82 -10.07
N ASP A 172 -20.89 -8.84 -10.72
CA ASP A 172 -21.06 -8.80 -12.18
C ASP A 172 -19.78 -8.42 -12.93
N SER A 173 -18.70 -8.09 -12.23
CA SER A 173 -17.41 -7.72 -12.84
C SER A 173 -16.84 -8.88 -13.64
N PRO A 174 -16.59 -8.72 -14.95
CA PRO A 174 -15.80 -9.68 -15.70
C PRO A 174 -14.39 -9.79 -15.12
N LEU A 175 -13.96 -11.03 -14.93
CA LEU A 175 -12.62 -11.41 -14.55
C LEU A 175 -12.02 -12.23 -15.69
N THR A 176 -10.85 -11.81 -16.16
CA THR A 176 -10.04 -12.61 -17.09
C THR A 176 -8.70 -12.89 -16.43
N VAL A 177 -8.41 -14.16 -16.19
CA VAL A 177 -7.09 -14.59 -15.69
C VAL A 177 -6.25 -15.01 -16.87
N LEU A 178 -5.16 -14.28 -17.10
CA LEU A 178 -4.20 -14.53 -18.16
C LEU A 178 -2.97 -15.20 -17.57
N SER A 179 -2.68 -16.41 -18.04
CA SER A 179 -1.65 -17.29 -17.51
C SER A 179 -0.52 -17.47 -18.51
N GLN A 180 0.71 -17.64 -18.02
CA GLN A 180 1.89 -17.91 -18.85
C GLN A 180 2.08 -16.91 -20.01
N LEU A 181 1.70 -15.63 -19.77
CA LEU A 181 1.73 -14.57 -20.79
C LEU A 181 3.09 -14.46 -21.49
N GLY A 182 3.04 -14.42 -22.82
CA GLY A 182 4.19 -14.42 -23.73
C GLY A 182 4.73 -15.82 -24.03
N GLY A 183 4.45 -16.82 -23.19
CA GLY A 183 5.01 -18.16 -23.31
C GLY A 183 4.25 -19.10 -24.26
N PRO A 184 4.83 -20.28 -24.55
CA PRO A 184 4.23 -21.27 -25.45
C PRO A 184 2.93 -21.91 -24.90
N THR A 185 2.70 -21.83 -23.59
CA THR A 185 1.52 -22.33 -22.90
C THR A 185 0.58 -21.20 -22.45
N GLU A 186 0.71 -20.01 -23.06
CA GLU A 186 -0.18 -18.87 -22.80
C GLU A 186 -1.64 -19.28 -22.97
N HIS A 187 -2.46 -19.00 -21.97
CA HIS A 187 -3.90 -19.27 -22.00
C HIS A 187 -4.64 -18.27 -21.11
N ALA A 188 -5.96 -18.19 -21.30
CA ALA A 188 -6.81 -17.34 -20.49
C ALA A 188 -8.11 -18.05 -20.11
N VAL A 189 -8.59 -17.79 -18.90
CA VAL A 189 -9.93 -18.18 -18.44
C VAL A 189 -10.73 -16.93 -18.06
N THR A 190 -12.01 -16.90 -18.42
CA THR A 190 -12.88 -15.73 -18.18
C THR A 190 -14.15 -16.17 -17.49
N GLY A 191 -14.62 -15.34 -16.57
CA GLY A 191 -15.87 -15.52 -15.82
C GLY A 191 -16.30 -14.19 -15.19
N THR A 192 -17.30 -14.23 -14.33
CA THR A 192 -17.67 -13.10 -13.46
C THR A 192 -17.10 -13.32 -12.06
N ALA A 193 -17.03 -12.27 -11.25
CA ALA A 193 -16.62 -12.41 -9.85
C ALA A 193 -17.60 -13.26 -9.02
N ALA A 194 -18.91 -13.20 -9.32
CA ALA A 194 -19.93 -13.98 -8.62
C ALA A 194 -19.88 -15.48 -8.97
N ASP A 195 -19.67 -15.81 -10.25
CA ASP A 195 -19.69 -17.19 -10.74
C ASP A 195 -18.29 -17.74 -10.99
N TRP A 196 -17.28 -17.23 -10.28
CA TRP A 196 -15.90 -17.63 -10.50
C TRP A 196 -15.67 -19.11 -10.14
N ALA A 197 -15.68 -19.96 -11.16
CA ALA A 197 -15.66 -21.42 -11.03
C ALA A 197 -14.25 -22.04 -11.02
N HIS A 198 -13.20 -21.22 -11.01
CA HIS A 198 -11.80 -21.67 -11.08
C HIS A 198 -11.11 -21.44 -9.72
N PRO A 199 -11.18 -22.41 -8.79
CA PRO A 199 -10.61 -22.23 -7.45
C PRO A 199 -9.09 -22.18 -7.46
N ASP A 200 -8.46 -22.82 -8.46
CA ASP A 200 -7.02 -22.79 -8.67
C ASP A 200 -6.73 -22.56 -10.16
N THR A 201 -5.75 -21.71 -10.42
CA THR A 201 -5.31 -21.30 -11.76
C THR A 201 -3.80 -21.49 -11.86
N ASP A 202 -3.21 -21.31 -13.04
CA ASP A 202 -1.75 -21.35 -13.17
C ASP A 202 -1.12 -20.34 -12.18
N PRO A 203 -0.10 -20.72 -11.38
CA PRO A 203 0.50 -19.82 -10.41
C PRO A 203 1.17 -18.59 -11.05
N LEU A 204 1.52 -18.63 -12.33
CA LEU A 204 2.03 -17.50 -13.09
C LEU A 204 0.89 -16.84 -13.88
N ASN A 205 0.09 -16.05 -13.18
CA ASN A 205 -1.07 -15.38 -13.77
C ASN A 205 -1.16 -13.87 -13.44
N VAL A 206 -1.93 -13.16 -14.26
CA VAL A 206 -2.41 -11.78 -14.03
C VAL A 206 -3.92 -11.79 -14.15
N ILE A 207 -4.60 -11.12 -13.21
CA ILE A 207 -6.06 -10.99 -13.23
C ILE A 207 -6.41 -9.63 -13.81
N ALA A 208 -7.23 -9.63 -14.85
CA ALA A 208 -7.86 -8.43 -15.38
C ALA A 208 -9.28 -8.31 -14.83
N VAL A 209 -9.58 -7.17 -14.22
CA VAL A 209 -10.89 -6.86 -13.63
C VAL A 209 -11.50 -5.69 -14.39
N ASP A 210 -12.69 -5.89 -14.94
CA ASP A 210 -13.56 -4.80 -15.44
C ASP A 210 -14.66 -4.58 -14.40
N CYS A 211 -14.53 -3.54 -13.58
CA CYS A 211 -15.39 -3.35 -12.41
C CYS A 211 -16.83 -3.01 -12.82
N ARG A 212 -17.76 -3.94 -12.58
CA ARG A 212 -19.20 -3.81 -12.83
C ARG A 212 -20.03 -4.26 -11.63
N GLY A 213 -21.23 -3.71 -11.53
CA GLY A 213 -22.21 -4.05 -10.50
C GLY A 213 -22.70 -2.82 -9.72
N PRO A 214 -23.76 -3.00 -8.91
CA PRO A 214 -24.39 -1.93 -8.14
C PRO A 214 -23.62 -1.54 -6.86
N GLY A 215 -22.43 -2.11 -6.62
CA GLY A 215 -21.65 -1.93 -5.40
C GLY A 215 -21.50 -0.48 -4.97
N ARG A 216 -21.33 -0.24 -3.66
CA ARG A 216 -21.25 1.13 -3.11
C ARG A 216 -19.86 1.72 -3.38
N PRO A 217 -19.71 2.72 -4.27
CA PRO A 217 -18.42 3.39 -4.45
C PRO A 217 -18.06 4.13 -3.15
N VAL A 218 -16.80 4.06 -2.76
CA VAL A 218 -16.29 4.76 -1.58
C VAL A 218 -15.57 6.02 -2.06
N PRO A 219 -15.92 7.22 -1.60
CA PRO A 219 -15.25 8.45 -2.02
C PRO A 219 -13.72 8.41 -1.82
N CYS A 220 -12.99 8.98 -2.78
CA CYS A 220 -11.52 9.11 -2.71
C CYS A 220 -11.09 10.27 -1.80
N VAL A 221 -12.00 11.19 -1.51
CA VAL A 221 -11.73 12.34 -0.63
C VAL A 221 -12.06 12.02 0.83
N PRO A 222 -11.38 12.69 1.78
CA PRO A 222 -11.74 12.62 3.20
C PRO A 222 -13.19 12.96 3.51
N GLY A 223 -13.66 12.50 4.66
CA GLY A 223 -15.04 12.65 5.13
C GLY A 223 -15.95 11.51 4.71
N LEU A 224 -15.46 10.26 4.80
CA LEU A 224 -16.27 9.09 4.50
C LEU A 224 -17.57 9.05 5.31
N PRO A 225 -18.64 8.40 4.81
CA PRO A 225 -19.83 8.16 5.62
C PRO A 225 -19.49 7.42 6.92
N ASP A 226 -20.09 7.83 8.03
CA ASP A 226 -19.75 7.30 9.37
C ASP A 226 -20.12 5.81 9.50
N GLU A 227 -21.13 5.37 8.74
CA GLU A 227 -21.63 3.99 8.71
C GLU A 227 -20.65 2.99 8.06
N LEU A 228 -19.59 3.47 7.43
CA LEU A 228 -18.52 2.61 6.91
C LEU A 228 -17.54 2.14 8.00
N TYR A 229 -17.64 2.68 9.21
CA TYR A 229 -16.80 2.31 10.33
C TYR A 229 -17.60 1.48 11.33
N ASP A 230 -17.04 0.36 11.73
CA ASP A 230 -17.41 -0.26 12.98
C ASP A 230 -16.91 0.62 14.14
N THR A 231 -17.77 0.90 15.12
CA THR A 231 -17.51 1.84 16.22
C THR A 231 -18.37 1.53 17.44
N ASP A 232 -17.83 1.79 18.63
CA ASP A 232 -18.55 1.74 19.91
C ASP A 232 -19.16 3.11 20.30
N GLY A 233 -19.28 4.02 19.32
CA GLY A 233 -19.69 5.40 19.51
C GLY A 233 -18.53 6.39 19.52
N GLN A 234 -17.29 5.93 19.71
CA GLN A 234 -16.10 6.76 19.54
C GLN A 234 -15.65 6.80 18.08
N LEU A 235 -16.03 7.87 17.40
CA LEU A 235 -15.69 8.17 16.01
C LEU A 235 -15.69 9.69 15.81
N THR A 236 -14.59 10.24 15.30
CA THR A 236 -14.57 11.61 14.76
C THR A 236 -15.55 11.69 13.60
N LYS A 237 -16.66 12.42 13.75
CA LYS A 237 -17.74 12.47 12.76
C LYS A 237 -17.28 13.05 11.42
N ARG A 238 -17.86 12.59 10.31
CA ARG A 238 -17.39 12.88 8.93
C ARG A 238 -17.02 14.34 8.65
N GLU A 239 -17.77 15.32 9.15
CA GLU A 239 -17.53 16.74 8.89
C GLU A 239 -16.27 17.23 9.61
N VAL A 240 -16.15 16.87 10.89
CA VAL A 240 -14.96 17.16 11.71
C VAL A 240 -13.75 16.41 11.15
N ARG A 241 -13.94 15.15 10.74
CA ARG A 241 -12.90 14.30 10.18
C ARG A 241 -12.34 14.87 8.88
N ALA A 242 -13.20 15.34 7.97
CA ALA A 242 -12.78 16.00 6.74
C ALA A 242 -11.92 17.25 7.02
N VAL A 243 -12.34 18.12 7.94
CA VAL A 243 -11.55 19.32 8.30
C VAL A 243 -10.25 18.95 9.01
N THR A 244 -10.27 17.95 9.88
CA THR A 244 -9.07 17.44 10.56
C THR A 244 -8.04 16.94 9.54
N LEU A 245 -8.46 16.16 8.54
CA LEU A 245 -7.57 15.66 7.48
C LEU A 245 -7.10 16.77 6.55
N ALA A 246 -7.91 17.77 6.28
CA ALA A 246 -7.49 18.95 5.54
C ALA A 246 -6.39 19.72 6.29
N ALA A 247 -6.51 19.88 7.62
CA ALA A 247 -5.49 20.51 8.45
C ALA A 247 -4.21 19.66 8.56
N LEU A 248 -4.33 18.33 8.60
CA LEU A 248 -3.19 17.41 8.60
C LEU A 248 -2.43 17.40 7.27
N GLY A 249 -3.13 17.62 6.15
CA GLY A 249 -2.55 17.78 4.81
C GLY A 249 -1.62 16.64 4.36
N PRO A 250 -2.12 15.40 4.14
CA PRO A 250 -1.28 14.26 3.78
C PRO A 250 -0.48 14.48 2.50
N GLN A 251 0.82 14.19 2.53
CA GLN A 251 1.68 14.17 1.34
C GLN A 251 2.21 12.76 1.04
N PRO A 252 2.49 12.44 -0.24
CA PRO A 252 3.06 11.15 -0.61
C PRO A 252 4.31 10.79 0.21
N GLY A 253 4.27 9.64 0.88
CA GLY A 253 5.42 9.04 1.59
C GLY A 253 5.47 9.35 3.09
N GLU A 254 4.63 10.28 3.54
CA GLU A 254 4.61 10.74 4.92
C GLU A 254 4.04 9.70 5.89
N LEU A 255 4.52 9.79 7.13
CA LEU A 255 4.10 8.98 8.27
C LEU A 255 3.25 9.81 9.24
N LEU A 256 2.03 9.34 9.51
CA LEU A 256 1.15 9.88 10.55
C LEU A 256 1.24 9.06 11.83
N TRP A 257 1.25 9.72 13.00
CA TRP A 257 0.81 9.10 14.25
C TRP A 257 -0.65 9.48 14.52
N ASP A 258 -1.52 8.49 14.70
CA ASP A 258 -2.92 8.64 15.10
C ASP A 258 -3.05 8.22 16.57
N VAL A 259 -3.01 9.21 17.48
CA VAL A 259 -2.97 9.00 18.94
C VAL A 259 -4.37 9.05 19.52
N GLY A 260 -4.78 7.95 20.17
CA GLY A 260 -6.14 7.77 20.64
C GLY A 260 -7.08 7.43 19.48
N ALA A 261 -6.68 6.42 18.70
CA ALA A 261 -7.25 6.14 17.38
C ALA A 261 -8.76 5.81 17.41
N GLY A 262 -9.30 5.24 18.50
CA GLY A 262 -10.71 4.88 18.59
C GLY A 262 -11.11 3.86 17.52
N SER A 263 -11.85 4.30 16.51
CA SER A 263 -12.20 3.49 15.33
C SER A 263 -11.12 3.45 14.23
N GLY A 264 -10.07 4.27 14.35
CA GLY A 264 -8.97 4.40 13.38
C GLY A 264 -9.27 5.36 12.23
N SER A 265 -10.36 6.11 12.31
CA SER A 265 -10.90 6.84 11.16
C SER A 265 -9.94 7.86 10.54
N ILE A 266 -9.08 8.51 11.33
CA ILE A 266 -8.10 9.49 10.84
C ILE A 266 -6.93 8.78 10.16
N GLY A 267 -6.30 7.81 10.82
CA GLY A 267 -5.22 7.02 10.23
C GLY A 267 -5.63 6.28 8.96
N ILE A 268 -6.86 5.76 8.92
CA ILE A 268 -7.41 5.08 7.74
C ILE A 268 -7.58 6.04 6.57
N GLU A 269 -8.28 7.16 6.75
CA GLU A 269 -8.49 8.10 5.65
C GLU A 269 -7.19 8.80 5.21
N TRP A 270 -6.24 9.00 6.13
CA TRP A 270 -4.88 9.45 5.80
C TRP A 270 -4.22 8.50 4.79
N MET A 271 -4.19 7.19 5.07
CA MET A 271 -3.57 6.21 4.18
C MET A 271 -4.32 6.04 2.85
N ARG A 272 -5.61 6.38 2.78
CA ARG A 272 -6.39 6.34 1.53
C ARG A 272 -6.08 7.50 0.58
N THR A 273 -5.44 8.57 1.05
CA THR A 273 -5.13 9.74 0.21
C THR A 273 -4.06 9.45 -0.85
N HIS A 274 -3.05 8.64 -0.50
CA HIS A 274 -2.01 8.23 -1.42
C HIS A 274 -1.39 6.90 -0.98
N ARG A 275 -1.08 6.02 -1.92
CA ARG A 275 -0.58 4.65 -1.65
C ARG A 275 0.72 4.57 -0.81
N SER A 276 1.51 5.64 -0.80
CA SER A 276 2.76 5.70 -0.03
C SER A 276 2.59 6.36 1.35
N CYS A 277 1.41 6.90 1.67
CA CYS A 277 1.11 7.40 3.01
C CYS A 277 1.09 6.23 3.99
N ARG A 278 1.74 6.41 5.13
CA ARG A 278 1.81 5.42 6.22
C ARG A 278 1.21 6.02 7.47
N ALA A 279 0.70 5.17 8.36
CA ALA A 279 0.24 5.61 9.65
C ALA A 279 0.52 4.57 10.75
N VAL A 280 0.72 5.06 11.97
CA VAL A 280 0.74 4.27 13.21
C VAL A 280 -0.42 4.74 14.08
N ALA A 281 -1.39 3.86 14.29
CA ALA A 281 -2.50 4.09 15.21
C ALA A 281 -2.14 3.56 16.61
N VAL A 282 -2.19 4.43 17.61
CA VAL A 282 -1.95 4.08 19.02
C VAL A 282 -3.29 4.06 19.75
N GLU A 283 -3.64 2.90 20.29
CA GLU A 283 -4.89 2.69 21.01
C GLU A 283 -4.66 1.84 22.25
N SER A 284 -5.25 2.25 23.37
CA SER A 284 -5.04 1.65 24.69
C SER A 284 -6.00 0.51 25.04
N ALA A 285 -7.17 0.46 24.38
CA ALA A 285 -8.13 -0.60 24.57
C ALA A 285 -7.93 -1.70 23.51
N ALA A 286 -7.73 -2.95 23.95
CA ALA A 286 -7.48 -4.08 23.07
C ALA A 286 -8.59 -4.29 22.02
N GLU A 287 -9.85 -4.15 22.43
CA GLU A 287 -11.01 -4.29 21.52
C GLU A 287 -11.03 -3.21 20.44
N ARG A 288 -10.72 -1.95 20.80
CA ARG A 288 -10.63 -0.87 19.82
C ARG A 288 -9.44 -1.04 18.90
N ALA A 289 -8.29 -1.49 19.42
CA ALA A 289 -7.14 -1.82 18.58
C ALA A 289 -7.48 -2.94 17.56
N ALA A 290 -8.26 -3.94 17.95
CA ALA A 290 -8.78 -4.95 17.00
C ALA A 290 -9.74 -4.32 15.97
N ARG A 291 -10.64 -3.42 16.42
CA ARG A 291 -11.57 -2.69 15.57
C ARG A 291 -10.87 -1.81 14.53
N VAL A 292 -9.81 -1.10 14.92
CA VAL A 292 -8.97 -0.32 14.01
C VAL A 292 -8.42 -1.21 12.89
N ARG A 293 -7.90 -2.40 13.21
CA ARG A 293 -7.39 -3.35 12.20
C ARG A 293 -8.50 -3.82 11.25
N ALA A 294 -9.68 -4.15 11.79
CA ALA A 294 -10.81 -4.59 10.99
C ALA A 294 -11.31 -3.48 10.05
N ASN A 295 -11.46 -2.24 10.55
CA ASN A 295 -11.84 -1.08 9.74
C ASN A 295 -10.79 -0.78 8.66
N ALA A 296 -9.49 -0.86 9.01
CA ALA A 296 -8.40 -0.62 8.07
C ALA A 296 -8.40 -1.64 6.92
N ALA A 297 -8.63 -2.92 7.22
CA ALA A 297 -8.81 -3.95 6.20
C ALA A 297 -10.05 -3.67 5.34
N ALA A 298 -11.22 -3.42 5.93
CA ALA A 298 -12.47 -3.18 5.21
C ALA A 298 -12.44 -1.92 4.31
N LEU A 299 -11.61 -0.92 4.66
CA LEU A 299 -11.45 0.34 3.95
C LEU A 299 -10.21 0.39 3.06
N GLY A 300 -9.50 -0.73 2.91
CA GLY A 300 -8.45 -0.90 1.90
C GLY A 300 -7.07 -0.37 2.28
N VAL A 301 -6.80 -0.24 3.57
CA VAL A 301 -5.48 0.18 4.11
C VAL A 301 -4.98 -0.80 5.19
N PRO A 302 -4.93 -2.11 4.89
CA PRO A 302 -4.55 -3.14 5.87
C PRO A 302 -3.11 -2.99 6.39
N ALA A 303 -2.27 -2.20 5.71
CA ALA A 303 -0.93 -1.85 6.16
C ALA A 303 -0.89 -0.86 7.35
N LEU A 304 -2.04 -0.34 7.82
CA LEU A 304 -2.10 0.50 9.01
C LEU A 304 -1.51 -0.22 10.22
N ARG A 305 -0.41 0.30 10.76
CA ARG A 305 0.24 -0.29 11.94
C ARG A 305 -0.54 0.10 13.18
N VAL A 306 -1.07 -0.89 13.90
CA VAL A 306 -1.77 -0.66 15.17
C VAL A 306 -0.91 -1.09 16.34
N VAL A 307 -0.53 -0.12 17.18
CA VAL A 307 0.19 -0.32 18.44
C VAL A 307 -0.82 -0.32 19.57
N HIS A 308 -0.99 -1.47 20.20
CA HIS A 308 -1.80 -1.57 21.41
C HIS A 308 -0.96 -1.10 22.60
N GLY A 309 -1.37 0.01 23.20
CA GLY A 309 -0.65 0.64 24.30
C GLY A 309 -1.17 2.05 24.56
N ARG A 310 -0.66 2.69 25.61
CA ARG A 310 -1.11 4.01 26.01
C ARG A 310 -0.01 5.04 25.73
N ALA A 311 -0.35 6.12 25.04
CA ALA A 311 0.55 7.27 24.89
C ALA A 311 0.75 7.98 26.25
N PRO A 312 1.94 8.51 26.57
CA PRO A 312 3.09 8.63 25.68
C PRO A 312 3.96 7.36 25.55
N ASP A 313 3.87 6.42 26.50
CA ASP A 313 4.76 5.24 26.57
C ASP A 313 4.78 4.41 25.28
N ALA A 314 3.61 4.20 24.68
CA ALA A 314 3.46 3.45 23.42
C ALA A 314 4.03 4.16 22.18
N LEU A 315 4.45 5.42 22.29
CA LEU A 315 5.12 6.17 21.22
C LEU A 315 6.63 5.89 21.19
N ALA A 316 7.19 5.29 22.24
CA ALA A 316 8.61 5.01 22.32
C ALA A 316 9.06 4.01 21.24
N GLY A 317 10.18 4.32 20.56
CA GLY A 317 10.76 3.47 19.52
C GLY A 317 10.01 3.46 18.19
N LEU A 318 9.00 4.31 18.02
CA LEU A 318 8.37 4.54 16.73
C LEU A 318 9.23 5.46 15.85
N ASP A 319 9.17 5.24 14.54
CA ASP A 319 9.80 6.14 13.57
C ASP A 319 9.23 7.56 13.71
N ALA A 320 10.09 8.57 13.55
CA ALA A 320 9.69 9.97 13.62
C ALA A 320 8.59 10.29 12.59
N PRO A 321 7.45 10.86 13.02
CA PRO A 321 6.34 11.18 12.13
C PRO A 321 6.57 12.49 11.38
N ASP A 322 5.89 12.60 10.24
CA ASP A 322 5.73 13.85 9.48
C ASP A 322 4.48 14.62 9.95
N ALA A 323 3.47 13.89 10.43
CA ALA A 323 2.27 14.47 11.02
C ALA A 323 1.82 13.71 12.27
N VAL A 324 1.19 14.40 13.20
CA VAL A 324 0.56 13.80 14.39
C VAL A 324 -0.88 14.27 14.49
N PHE A 325 -1.79 13.32 14.67
CA PHE A 325 -3.14 13.58 15.12
C PHE A 325 -3.33 13.11 16.57
N ILE A 326 -3.99 13.93 17.39
CA ILE A 326 -4.39 13.57 18.75
C ILE A 326 -5.90 13.69 18.89
N GLY A 327 -6.58 12.54 18.93
CA GLY A 327 -8.03 12.45 19.15
C GLY A 327 -8.42 12.06 20.57
N GLY A 328 -7.48 11.53 21.36
CA GLY A 328 -7.71 11.11 22.74
C GLY A 328 -6.44 11.15 23.59
N GLY A 329 -6.61 11.26 24.91
CA GLY A 329 -5.49 11.31 25.85
C GLY A 329 -4.80 12.68 25.94
N LEU A 330 -5.39 13.74 25.37
CA LEU A 330 -4.84 15.10 25.36
C LEU A 330 -4.54 15.64 26.77
N THR A 331 -5.37 15.28 27.74
CA THR A 331 -5.23 15.69 29.16
C THR A 331 -4.21 14.86 29.94
N ARG A 332 -3.59 13.85 29.32
CA ARG A 332 -2.55 13.06 29.97
C ARG A 332 -1.20 13.76 29.81
N ASP A 333 -0.53 13.95 30.94
CA ASP A 333 0.77 14.61 30.98
C ASP A 333 1.77 13.96 30.02
N GLY A 334 2.50 14.81 29.28
CA GLY A 334 3.59 14.41 28.39
C GLY A 334 3.17 13.91 27.01
N VAL A 335 1.87 13.67 26.72
CA VAL A 335 1.45 13.21 25.38
C VAL A 335 1.79 14.25 24.31
N LEU A 336 1.37 15.51 24.50
CA LEU A 336 1.63 16.59 23.55
C LEU A 336 3.12 16.88 23.40
N ASP A 337 3.87 16.95 24.50
CA ASP A 337 5.32 17.19 24.48
C ASP A 337 6.06 16.07 23.74
N THR A 338 5.67 14.80 23.96
CA THR A 338 6.26 13.64 23.26
C THR A 338 5.99 13.71 21.76
N CYS A 339 4.75 14.02 21.37
CA CYS A 339 4.35 14.13 19.97
C CYS A 339 5.11 15.26 19.25
N LEU A 340 5.18 16.44 19.87
CA LEU A 340 5.91 17.58 19.30
C LEU A 340 7.42 17.33 19.24
N SER A 341 7.98 16.65 20.24
CA SER A 341 9.40 16.30 20.25
C SER A 341 9.74 15.33 19.11
N ALA A 342 8.88 14.34 18.87
CA ALA A 342 9.07 13.34 17.84
C ALA A 342 8.87 13.86 16.39
N LEU A 343 7.99 14.85 16.20
CA LEU A 343 7.74 15.44 14.89
C LEU A 343 9.03 15.95 14.23
N ARG A 344 9.18 15.72 12.92
CA ARG A 344 10.25 16.34 12.13
C ARG A 344 10.05 17.86 12.04
N GLY A 345 11.11 18.62 11.79
CA GLY A 345 10.98 20.06 11.49
C GLY A 345 10.08 20.26 10.27
N GLY A 346 9.16 21.22 10.33
CA GLY A 346 8.09 21.40 9.34
C GLY A 346 6.93 20.40 9.43
N GLY A 347 6.97 19.46 10.37
CA GLY A 347 5.90 18.49 10.62
C GLY A 347 4.67 19.13 11.26
N ARG A 348 3.50 18.50 11.09
CA ARG A 348 2.21 19.09 11.47
C ARG A 348 1.57 18.35 12.63
N LEU A 349 1.05 19.07 13.62
CA LEU A 349 0.26 18.50 14.71
C LEU A 349 -1.16 19.04 14.64
N VAL A 350 -2.14 18.14 14.65
CA VAL A 350 -3.56 18.49 14.77
C VAL A 350 -4.16 17.76 15.96
N ALA A 351 -4.86 18.49 16.84
CA ALA A 351 -5.49 17.92 18.02
C ALA A 351 -6.95 18.37 18.12
N ASN A 352 -7.83 17.41 18.42
CA ASN A 352 -9.27 17.65 18.58
C ASN A 352 -9.67 17.54 20.05
N ALA A 353 -10.46 18.51 20.53
CA ALA A 353 -11.00 18.56 21.88
C ALA A 353 -12.52 18.75 21.87
N VAL A 354 -13.19 18.08 22.82
CA VAL A 354 -14.65 18.19 23.02
C VAL A 354 -15.00 18.60 24.46
N THR A 355 -14.17 18.22 25.44
CA THR A 355 -14.39 18.57 26.85
C THR A 355 -13.69 19.87 27.21
N VAL A 356 -14.21 20.58 28.21
CA VAL A 356 -13.63 21.86 28.68
C VAL A 356 -12.18 21.68 29.12
N GLU A 357 -11.85 20.57 29.77
CA GLU A 357 -10.48 20.25 30.21
C GLU A 357 -9.54 20.08 29.02
N SER A 358 -10.00 19.40 27.96
CA SER A 358 -9.21 19.23 26.74
C SER A 358 -9.07 20.55 25.98
N GLU A 359 -10.12 21.38 25.95
CA GLU A 359 -10.07 22.73 25.37
C GLU A 359 -9.09 23.64 26.12
N ALA A 360 -9.03 23.54 27.46
CA ALA A 360 -8.09 24.31 28.26
C ALA A 360 -6.64 23.95 27.94
N VAL A 361 -6.35 22.66 27.73
CA VAL A 361 -5.03 22.20 27.27
C VAL A 361 -4.72 22.81 25.90
N LEU A 362 -5.62 22.70 24.91
CA LEU A 362 -5.39 23.28 23.58
C LEU A 362 -5.16 24.80 23.63
N ALA A 363 -5.92 25.53 24.44
CA ALA A 363 -5.77 26.98 24.60
C ALA A 363 -4.40 27.35 25.19
N ALA A 364 -3.91 26.60 26.18
CA ALA A 364 -2.59 26.81 26.76
C ALA A 364 -1.47 26.57 25.73
N TRP A 365 -1.59 25.50 24.94
CA TRP A 365 -0.63 25.15 23.90
C TRP A 365 -0.64 26.12 22.72
N HIS A 366 -1.81 26.56 22.28
CA HIS A 366 -1.96 27.61 21.29
C HIS A 366 -1.31 28.93 21.77
N THR A 367 -1.48 29.29 23.05
CA THR A 367 -0.81 30.48 23.62
C THR A 367 0.72 30.35 23.56
N ARG A 368 1.25 29.13 23.73
CA ARG A 368 2.70 28.86 23.77
C ARG A 368 3.34 28.79 22.38
N LEU A 369 2.65 28.20 21.40
CA LEU A 369 3.23 27.86 20.08
C LEU A 369 2.52 28.52 18.90
N GLY A 370 1.42 29.23 19.13
CA GLY A 370 0.57 29.76 18.06
C GLY A 370 -0.14 28.65 17.28
N GLY A 371 -0.14 28.77 15.96
CA GLY A 371 -0.91 27.92 15.06
C GLY A 371 -2.33 28.44 14.84
N GLU A 372 -3.22 27.56 14.39
CA GLU A 372 -4.62 27.86 14.12
C GLU A 372 -5.50 27.15 15.15
N LEU A 373 -6.41 27.90 15.77
CA LEU A 373 -7.43 27.37 16.67
C LEU A 373 -8.81 27.63 16.07
N SER A 374 -9.52 26.57 15.73
CA SER A 374 -10.86 26.64 15.12
C SER A 374 -11.87 25.85 15.94
N ARG A 375 -13.15 26.22 15.84
CA ARG A 375 -14.25 25.48 16.48
C ARG A 375 -15.31 25.17 15.45
N ILE A 376 -15.68 23.89 15.34
CA ILE A 376 -16.69 23.42 14.41
C ILE A 376 -17.94 23.01 15.17
N ALA A 377 -19.07 23.61 14.82
CA ALA A 377 -20.39 23.20 15.28
C ALA A 377 -21.18 22.69 14.07
N VAL A 378 -21.76 21.49 14.19
CA VAL A 378 -22.50 20.84 13.11
C VAL A 378 -23.86 20.39 13.63
N SER A 379 -24.89 20.58 12.82
CA SER A 379 -26.23 20.05 13.05
C SER A 379 -26.62 19.15 11.90
N ARG A 380 -27.20 17.98 12.20
CA ARG A 380 -27.74 17.06 11.19
C ARG A 380 -29.26 16.98 11.31
N GLY A 381 -29.93 16.75 10.18
CA GLY A 381 -31.36 16.46 10.17
C GLY A 381 -31.67 15.21 10.98
N ALA A 382 -32.67 15.28 11.85
CA ALA A 382 -33.20 14.15 12.61
C ALA A 382 -34.74 14.23 12.67
N PRO A 383 -35.44 13.08 12.72
CA PRO A 383 -36.89 13.08 12.85
C PRO A 383 -37.36 13.80 14.14
N VAL A 384 -38.37 14.65 14.00
CA VAL A 384 -39.10 15.31 15.09
C VAL A 384 -40.59 15.17 14.79
N GLY A 385 -41.22 14.13 15.35
CA GLY A 385 -42.56 13.71 14.94
C GLY A 385 -42.58 13.32 13.46
N GLY A 386 -43.48 13.91 12.68
CA GLY A 386 -43.56 13.75 11.22
C GLY A 386 -42.67 14.70 10.39
N PHE A 387 -41.86 15.54 11.04
CA PHE A 387 -41.02 16.54 10.38
C PHE A 387 -39.53 16.26 10.60
N THR A 388 -38.67 17.01 9.92
CA THR A 388 -37.21 17.00 10.15
C THR A 388 -36.81 18.23 10.96
N GLY A 389 -36.16 18.00 12.09
CA GLY A 389 -35.53 19.04 12.89
C GLY A 389 -34.01 18.95 12.85
N TRP A 390 -33.33 19.97 13.38
CA TRP A 390 -31.87 20.00 13.49
C TRP A 390 -31.42 19.44 14.84
N ARG A 391 -30.63 18.37 14.81
CA ARG A 391 -29.93 17.86 15.99
C ARG A 391 -28.49 18.35 15.97
N ALA A 392 -28.16 19.25 16.90
CA ALA A 392 -26.80 19.72 17.11
C ALA A 392 -25.91 18.60 17.68
N MET A 393 -24.69 18.49 17.15
CA MET A 393 -23.64 17.65 17.70
C MET A 393 -22.78 18.47 18.67
N MET A 394 -22.04 17.80 19.57
CA MET A 394 -21.08 18.49 20.42
C MET A 394 -20.05 19.23 19.54
N PRO A 395 -19.84 20.55 19.74
CA PRO A 395 -18.83 21.27 19.00
C PRO A 395 -17.44 20.70 19.26
N VAL A 396 -16.60 20.68 18.24
CA VAL A 396 -15.21 20.21 18.35
C VAL A 396 -14.27 21.38 18.14
N THR A 397 -13.39 21.59 19.10
CA THR A 397 -12.28 22.54 18.98
C THR A 397 -11.08 21.82 18.36
N ILE A 398 -10.53 22.39 17.30
CA ILE A 398 -9.40 21.84 16.54
C ILE A 398 -8.26 22.84 16.65
N TRP A 399 -7.12 22.36 17.13
CA TRP A 399 -5.86 23.10 17.11
C TRP A 399 -4.91 22.47 16.10
N SER A 400 -4.34 23.28 15.21
CA SER A 400 -3.34 22.87 14.23
C SER A 400 -2.09 23.74 14.38
N VAL A 401 -0.92 23.12 14.36
CA VAL A 401 0.36 23.82 14.41
C VAL A 401 1.41 23.11 13.56
N THR A 402 2.32 23.88 12.97
CA THR A 402 3.51 23.35 12.29
C THR A 402 4.71 23.50 13.21
N LYS A 403 5.49 22.43 13.37
CA LYS A 403 6.74 22.45 14.13
C LYS A 403 7.75 23.34 13.40
N PRO A 404 8.32 24.37 14.08
CA PRO A 404 9.30 25.28 13.49
C PRO A 404 10.52 24.57 12.91
#